data_AF-A0A969WMY7-F1
#
_entry.id   AF-A0A969WMY7-F1
#
_cell.length_a   1.000
_cell.length_b   1.000
_cell.length_c   1.000
_cell.angle_alpha   90.00
_cell.angle_beta   90.00
_cell.angle_gamma   90.00
#
_symmetry.space_group_name_H-M   'P 1'
#
loop_
_entity.id
_entity.type
_entity.pdbx_description
1 polymer ?
#
loop_
_entity_poly.entity_id
_entity_poly.type
_entity_poly.pdbx_seq_one_letter_code
_entity_poly.pdbx_strand_id
1 'polypeptide(L)'
;MKKLFSFFVLMSLYVLSFGQCGEKDKDVKTGWNLGLIPVVSYNSDLGFQYGALTNIYSFGDGKAYPKYYHSIYAEVSRYTKGSGIYRLFYDSEFLIPKIRLTADISYLPDQALDFFGFNGYDAVYNKIWEDISLSEYKSRLYYNHQRNVFRAKADFQGKTGVANLNWAAGYDFLNIQVGSVPVEKLNKGSDSTNMLPLNTSLYDDYVKWGVIRPEEESGGQLHNMVVSQKVCMF
;
A
#
# COMPACT_ATOMS: atom_id res chain seq x y z
N MET A 1 17.33 -2.42 43.23
CA MET A 1 18.18 -2.59 42.03
C MET A 1 17.43 -2.78 40.71
N LYS A 2 16.16 -3.22 40.68
CA LYS A 2 15.36 -3.30 39.42
C LYS A 2 14.75 -1.96 38.95
N LYS A 3 14.59 -0.97 39.83
CA LYS A 3 14.07 0.37 39.47
C LYS A 3 15.12 1.34 38.90
N LEU A 4 16.42 1.09 39.13
CA LEU A 4 17.49 1.90 38.52
C LEU A 4 17.76 1.52 37.06
N PHE A 5 17.55 0.25 36.69
CA PHE A 5 17.79 -0.22 35.32
C PHE A 5 16.75 0.33 34.32
N SER A 6 15.50 0.53 34.78
CA SER A 6 14.43 1.13 33.96
C SER A 6 14.65 2.61 33.66
N PHE A 7 15.43 3.33 34.49
CA PHE A 7 15.73 4.74 34.27
C PHE A 7 16.86 4.91 33.24
N PHE A 8 17.80 3.97 33.19
CA PHE A 8 18.91 4.00 32.22
C PHE A 8 18.47 3.69 30.78
N VAL A 9 17.42 2.89 30.59
CA VAL A 9 16.87 2.56 29.25
C VAL A 9 15.96 3.68 28.71
N LEU A 10 15.37 4.52 29.56
CA LEU A 10 14.63 5.71 29.10
C LEU A 10 15.54 6.93 28.86
N MET A 11 16.70 7.00 29.51
CA MET A 11 17.64 8.13 29.35
C MET A 11 18.50 8.03 28.09
N SER A 12 18.68 6.82 27.52
CA SER A 12 19.42 6.62 26.26
C SER A 12 18.64 7.05 25.01
N LEU A 13 17.36 7.37 25.14
CA LEU A 13 16.49 7.80 24.04
C LEU A 13 16.36 9.33 23.88
N TYR A 14 16.98 10.14 24.74
CA TYR A 14 16.85 11.60 24.71
C TYR A 14 18.08 12.37 24.19
N VAL A 15 19.20 11.71 23.89
CA VAL A 15 20.44 12.40 23.46
C VAL A 15 20.75 12.12 21.99
N LEU A 16 19.91 12.60 21.08
CA LEU A 16 20.27 12.83 19.67
C LEU A 16 19.67 14.12 19.07
N SER A 17 19.20 15.06 19.90
CA SER A 17 18.81 16.39 19.44
C SER A 17 19.97 17.38 19.51
N PHE A 18 21.04 17.11 18.77
CA PHE A 18 22.00 18.17 18.42
C PHE A 18 21.46 18.94 17.21
N GLY A 19 20.63 19.94 17.49
CA GLY A 19 20.34 21.01 16.54
C GLY A 19 21.57 21.90 16.40
N GLN A 20 22.50 21.54 15.52
CA GLN A 20 23.53 22.48 15.07
C GLN A 20 22.88 23.49 14.11
N CYS A 21 22.65 24.69 14.64
CA CYS A 21 22.48 25.91 13.85
C CYS A 21 23.87 26.28 13.30
N GLY A 22 24.21 25.69 12.16
CA GLY A 22 25.35 26.04 11.34
C GLY A 22 24.88 26.06 9.90
N GLU A 23 25.30 27.06 9.14
CA GLU A 23 25.07 27.13 7.70
C GLU A 23 25.78 25.92 7.07
N LYS A 24 25.02 24.84 6.84
CA LYS A 24 25.55 23.64 6.20
C LYS A 24 25.89 24.03 4.77
N ASP A 25 27.17 23.95 4.41
CA ASP A 25 27.55 23.71 3.03
C ASP A 25 26.58 22.67 2.48
N LYS A 26 25.90 22.99 1.36
CA LYS A 26 24.93 22.07 0.78
C LYS A 26 25.69 20.83 0.35
N ASP A 27 25.73 19.81 1.21
CA ASP A 27 26.31 18.51 0.89
C ASP A 27 25.62 17.98 -0.36
N VAL A 28 26.29 18.13 -1.49
CA VAL A 28 25.81 17.68 -2.79
C VAL A 28 25.87 16.16 -2.76
N LYS A 29 24.69 15.53 -2.77
CA LYS A 29 24.62 14.07 -2.87
C LYS A 29 25.07 13.64 -4.26
N THR A 30 25.99 12.68 -4.32
CA THR A 30 26.48 12.07 -5.56
C THR A 30 26.26 10.56 -5.53
N GLY A 31 26.28 9.92 -6.69
CA GLY A 31 26.18 8.46 -6.83
C GLY A 31 24.84 7.89 -6.41
N TRP A 32 24.85 6.65 -5.94
CA TRP A 32 23.68 5.91 -5.49
C TRP A 32 23.47 6.07 -3.99
N ASN A 33 22.23 6.38 -3.60
CA ASN A 33 21.79 6.44 -2.21
C ASN A 33 20.70 5.39 -2.00
N LEU A 34 20.90 4.53 -1.01
CA LEU A 34 20.03 3.40 -0.70
C LEU A 34 19.48 3.54 0.72
N GLY A 35 18.16 3.62 0.85
CA GLY A 35 17.45 3.38 2.11
C GLY A 35 16.81 2.01 2.08
N LEU A 36 17.09 1.16 3.08
CA LEU A 36 16.46 -0.16 3.24
C LEU A 36 15.80 -0.22 4.61
N ILE A 37 14.51 -0.57 4.62
CA ILE A 37 13.72 -0.71 5.85
C ILE A 37 13.11 -2.12 5.85
N PRO A 38 13.42 -2.97 6.84
CA PRO A 38 12.74 -4.24 7.00
C PRO A 38 11.29 -3.99 7.44
N VAL A 39 10.36 -4.79 6.92
CA VAL A 39 8.95 -4.77 7.30
C VAL A 39 8.68 -6.00 8.14
N VAL A 40 8.34 -5.78 9.41
CA VAL A 40 7.99 -6.84 10.36
C VAL A 40 6.77 -6.41 11.16
N SER A 41 5.72 -7.23 11.14
CA SER A 41 4.51 -6.99 11.93
C SER A 41 3.80 -8.30 12.23
N TYR A 42 2.74 -8.26 13.04
CA TYR A 42 1.89 -9.41 13.31
C TYR A 42 0.43 -8.98 13.34
N ASN A 43 -0.44 -9.82 12.77
CA ASN A 43 -1.88 -9.69 12.82
C ASN A 43 -2.46 -11.07 13.21
N SER A 44 -3.45 -11.10 14.10
CA SER A 44 -4.08 -12.34 14.57
C SER A 44 -4.67 -13.18 13.44
N ASP A 45 -5.27 -12.50 12.46
CA ASP A 45 -6.01 -13.11 11.36
C ASP A 45 -5.14 -13.40 10.16
N LEU A 46 -4.18 -12.52 9.85
CA LEU A 46 -3.29 -12.61 8.68
C LEU A 46 -1.93 -13.25 9.01
N GLY A 47 -1.57 -13.35 10.29
CA GLY A 47 -0.33 -13.94 10.78
C GLY A 47 0.85 -12.97 10.80
N PHE A 48 2.07 -13.51 10.70
CA PHE A 48 3.30 -12.73 10.74
C PHE A 48 3.56 -12.07 9.39
N GLN A 49 3.91 -10.78 9.39
CA GLN A 49 4.35 -10.06 8.21
C GLN A 49 5.88 -10.01 8.19
N TYR A 50 6.45 -10.29 7.03
CA TYR A 50 7.87 -10.16 6.77
C TYR A 50 8.09 -9.57 5.39
N GLY A 51 9.18 -8.82 5.25
CA GLY A 51 9.51 -8.17 3.98
C GLY A 51 10.54 -7.07 4.13
N ALA A 52 10.70 -6.33 3.06
CA ALA A 52 11.52 -5.12 3.04
C ALA A 52 10.96 -4.14 2.02
N LEU A 53 11.16 -2.86 2.31
CA LEU A 53 10.98 -1.79 1.34
C LEU A 53 12.28 -1.02 1.21
N THR A 54 12.52 -0.50 0.01
CA THR A 54 13.69 0.28 -0.30
C THR A 54 13.36 1.48 -1.16
N ASN A 55 14.12 2.55 -0.94
CA ASN A 55 14.12 3.72 -1.77
C ASN A 55 15.55 3.99 -2.25
N ILE A 56 15.73 3.93 -3.56
CA ILE A 56 17.02 4.05 -4.23
C ILE A 56 17.01 5.31 -5.09
N TYR A 57 17.95 6.21 -4.84
CA TYR A 57 18.15 7.41 -5.64
C TYR A 57 19.52 7.37 -6.32
N SER A 58 19.58 7.76 -7.58
CA SER A 58 20.84 8.04 -8.27
C SER A 58 20.96 9.54 -8.50
N PHE A 59 22.01 10.16 -7.98
CA PHE A 59 22.34 11.58 -8.20
C PHE A 59 23.46 11.79 -9.23
N GLY A 60 24.02 10.71 -9.79
CA GLY A 60 25.11 10.79 -10.77
C GLY A 60 26.33 11.51 -10.23
N ASP A 61 26.83 12.51 -10.96
CA ASP A 61 27.95 13.36 -10.57
C ASP A 61 27.56 14.51 -9.63
N GLY A 62 26.29 14.60 -9.20
CA GLY A 62 25.78 15.64 -8.30
C GLY A 62 25.48 16.98 -8.97
N LYS A 63 25.79 17.17 -10.26
CA LYS A 63 25.57 18.45 -10.96
C LYS A 63 24.09 18.83 -11.07
N ALA A 64 23.20 17.83 -11.08
CA ALA A 64 21.76 18.03 -11.15
C ALA A 64 21.09 18.20 -9.77
N TYR A 65 21.84 18.11 -8.66
CA TYR A 65 21.29 18.21 -7.30
C TYR A 65 20.53 19.54 -7.11
N PRO A 66 19.33 19.54 -6.48
CA PRO A 66 18.70 18.46 -5.70
C PRO A 66 17.92 17.42 -6.51
N LYS A 67 17.94 17.48 -7.84
CA LYS A 67 17.26 16.48 -8.68
C LYS A 67 18.04 15.16 -8.69
N TYR A 68 17.30 14.06 -8.71
CA TYR A 68 17.82 12.73 -8.97
C TYR A 68 17.73 12.40 -10.46
N TYR A 69 18.67 11.60 -10.96
CA TYR A 69 18.59 10.96 -12.26
C TYR A 69 17.56 9.83 -12.26
N HIS A 70 17.56 9.02 -11.21
CA HIS A 70 16.65 7.88 -11.05
C HIS A 70 16.14 7.82 -9.62
N SER A 71 14.84 7.63 -9.45
CA SER A 71 14.21 7.25 -8.19
C SER A 71 13.52 5.92 -8.38
N ILE A 72 13.89 4.93 -7.57
CA ILE A 72 13.30 3.59 -7.57
C ILE A 72 12.78 3.33 -6.17
N TYR A 73 11.50 3.01 -6.06
CA TYR A 73 10.93 2.46 -4.83
C TYR A 73 10.53 1.02 -5.10
N ALA A 74 10.95 0.11 -4.23
CA ALA A 74 10.55 -1.29 -4.31
C ALA A 74 10.13 -1.78 -2.94
N GLU A 75 9.01 -2.50 -2.89
CA GLU A 75 8.51 -3.14 -1.67
C GLU A 75 8.06 -4.56 -1.96
N VAL A 76 8.50 -5.47 -1.10
CA VAL A 76 7.95 -6.82 -0.99
C VAL A 76 7.69 -7.06 0.49
N SER A 77 6.43 -6.97 0.89
CA SER A 77 5.99 -7.28 2.25
C SER A 77 4.80 -8.22 2.21
N ARG A 78 4.83 -9.29 3.01
CA ARG A 78 3.80 -10.35 2.93
C ARG A 78 3.50 -10.91 4.32
N TYR A 79 2.21 -11.06 4.60
CA TYR A 79 1.68 -11.85 5.71
C TYR A 79 1.73 -13.35 5.38
N THR A 80 1.99 -14.19 6.38
CA THR A 80 2.04 -15.65 6.21
C THR A 80 0.76 -16.22 5.60
N LYS A 81 -0.41 -15.64 5.89
CA LYS A 81 -1.70 -16.07 5.34
C LYS A 81 -2.08 -15.39 4.02
N GLY A 82 -1.19 -14.58 3.44
CA GLY A 82 -1.19 -14.26 2.01
C GLY A 82 -1.54 -12.83 1.62
N SER A 83 -1.99 -11.96 2.54
CA SER A 83 -2.06 -10.53 2.27
C SER A 83 -0.66 -9.95 2.08
N GLY A 84 -0.50 -8.88 1.31
CA GLY A 84 0.81 -8.28 1.11
C GLY A 84 0.84 -7.10 0.15
N ILE A 85 2.03 -6.54 -0.01
CA ILE A 85 2.36 -5.45 -0.91
C ILE A 85 3.55 -5.88 -1.76
N TYR A 86 3.35 -5.90 -3.07
CA TYR A 86 4.39 -6.10 -4.07
C TYR A 86 4.36 -4.88 -4.96
N ARG A 87 5.34 -3.99 -4.86
CA ARG A 87 5.33 -2.72 -5.58
C ARG A 87 6.70 -2.40 -6.13
N LEU A 88 6.73 -1.95 -7.37
CA LEU A 88 7.89 -1.35 -8.01
C LEU A 88 7.46 -0.03 -8.64
N PHE A 89 8.10 1.04 -8.21
CA PHE A 89 7.89 2.38 -8.71
C PHE A 89 9.21 2.93 -9.25
N TYR A 90 9.12 3.65 -10.36
CA TYR A 90 10.25 4.26 -11.04
C TYR A 90 9.90 5.68 -11.48
N ASP A 91 10.79 6.63 -11.23
CA ASP A 91 10.67 7.99 -11.74
C ASP A 91 12.02 8.52 -12.24
N SER A 92 12.00 9.18 -13.39
CA SER A 92 13.18 9.82 -13.97
C SER A 92 12.81 10.96 -14.91
N GLU A 93 13.46 12.11 -14.74
CA GLU A 93 13.44 13.22 -15.72
C GLU A 93 14.49 13.07 -16.83
N PHE A 94 15.39 12.09 -16.70
CA PHE A 94 16.61 12.00 -17.50
C PHE A 94 16.73 10.72 -18.33
N LEU A 95 15.87 9.71 -18.09
CA LEU A 95 15.88 8.47 -18.86
C LEU A 95 15.55 8.71 -20.35
N ILE A 96 14.53 9.53 -20.62
CA ILE A 96 14.09 9.88 -21.97
C ILE A 96 14.38 11.37 -22.16
N PRO A 97 15.14 11.78 -23.20
CA PRO A 97 15.44 13.18 -23.42
C PRO A 97 14.18 14.04 -23.49
N LYS A 98 14.12 15.08 -22.64
CA LYS A 98 13.00 16.06 -22.54
C LYS A 98 11.67 15.49 -22.03
N ILE A 99 11.62 14.23 -21.61
CA ILE A 99 10.41 13.57 -21.11
C ILE A 99 10.68 12.98 -19.73
N ARG A 100 9.89 13.39 -18.74
CA ARG A 100 9.83 12.72 -17.45
C ARG A 100 8.96 11.48 -17.57
N LEU A 101 9.50 10.34 -17.19
CA LEU A 101 8.78 9.08 -17.06
C LEU A 101 8.52 8.81 -15.58
N THR A 102 7.28 8.50 -15.25
CA THR A 102 6.88 7.93 -13.95
C THR A 102 6.13 6.64 -14.21
N ALA A 103 6.59 5.53 -13.66
CA ALA A 103 5.95 4.21 -13.82
C ALA A 103 5.74 3.55 -12.46
N ASP A 104 4.61 2.85 -12.30
CA ASP A 104 4.26 2.10 -11.09
C ASP A 104 3.64 0.77 -11.49
N ILE A 105 4.12 -0.33 -10.93
CA ILE A 105 3.47 -1.62 -10.99
C ILE A 105 3.29 -2.13 -9.56
N SER A 106 2.08 -2.58 -9.23
CA SER A 106 1.79 -3.13 -7.92
C SER A 106 0.81 -4.30 -7.97
N TYR A 107 1.04 -5.26 -7.08
CA TYR A 107 0.11 -6.33 -6.74
C TYR A 107 -0.14 -6.30 -5.23
N LEU A 108 -1.39 -6.14 -4.84
CA LEU A 108 -1.83 -5.88 -3.47
C LEU A 108 -2.91 -6.92 -3.12
N PRO A 109 -2.53 -8.18 -2.80
CA PRO A 109 -3.47 -9.16 -2.31
C PRO A 109 -3.89 -8.82 -0.87
N ASP A 110 -5.18 -8.90 -0.61
CA ASP A 110 -5.78 -8.72 0.71
C ASP A 110 -6.81 -9.81 0.96
N GLN A 111 -6.62 -10.59 2.01
CA GLN A 111 -7.46 -11.76 2.32
C GLN A 111 -8.65 -11.41 3.21
N ALA A 112 -8.64 -10.25 3.87
CA ALA A 112 -9.66 -9.86 4.83
C ALA A 112 -9.86 -8.34 4.81
N LEU A 113 -10.19 -7.79 3.64
CA LEU A 113 -10.51 -6.37 3.51
C LEU A 113 -11.87 -6.08 4.13
N ASP A 114 -11.96 -5.04 4.96
CA ASP A 114 -13.20 -4.61 5.59
C ASP A 114 -14.27 -4.23 4.56
N PHE A 115 -15.50 -4.67 4.81
CA PHE A 115 -16.71 -4.42 4.03
C PHE A 115 -17.94 -4.43 4.94
N PHE A 116 -18.43 -3.23 5.23
CA PHE A 116 -19.60 -3.00 6.08
C PHE A 116 -20.91 -2.91 5.28
N GLY A 117 -20.85 -3.09 3.96
CA GLY A 117 -21.98 -2.92 3.05
C GLY A 117 -21.90 -1.64 2.23
N PHE A 118 -23.00 -1.32 1.55
CA PHE A 118 -23.12 -0.08 0.78
C PHE A 118 -23.56 1.07 1.70
N ASN A 119 -23.21 2.31 1.34
CA ASN A 119 -23.47 3.56 2.08
C ASN A 119 -22.49 3.96 3.20
N GLY A 120 -21.34 3.28 3.32
CA GLY A 120 -20.25 3.76 4.18
C GLY A 120 -20.68 3.87 5.65
N TYR A 121 -20.69 5.10 6.20
CA TYR A 121 -21.02 5.34 7.61
C TYR A 121 -22.44 4.93 8.00
N ASP A 122 -23.40 5.02 7.07
CA ASP A 122 -24.80 4.68 7.32
C ASP A 122 -25.09 3.18 7.15
N ALA A 123 -24.06 2.36 6.91
CA ALA A 123 -24.22 0.93 6.77
C ALA A 123 -24.55 0.28 8.13
N VAL A 124 -25.48 -0.68 8.12
CA VAL A 124 -25.90 -1.37 9.34
C VAL A 124 -24.79 -2.31 9.82
N TYR A 125 -24.20 -1.99 10.97
CA TYR A 125 -23.18 -2.79 11.63
C TYR A 125 -23.69 -3.40 12.94
N ASN A 126 -23.69 -4.73 12.99
CA ASN A 126 -24.04 -5.53 14.15
C ASN A 126 -22.78 -6.16 14.76
N LYS A 127 -22.23 -5.49 15.78
CA LYS A 127 -21.04 -5.95 16.51
C LYS A 127 -21.20 -7.36 17.12
N ILE A 128 -22.43 -7.73 17.49
CA ILE A 128 -22.73 -9.03 18.10
C ILE A 128 -22.37 -10.23 17.22
N TRP A 129 -22.30 -10.04 15.89
CA TRP A 129 -21.94 -11.09 14.95
C TRP A 129 -20.43 -11.39 14.91
N GLU A 130 -19.60 -10.52 15.49
CA GLU A 130 -18.14 -10.69 15.56
C GLU A 130 -17.66 -11.11 16.96
N ASP A 131 -18.52 -11.00 17.98
CA ASP A 131 -18.18 -11.31 19.36
C ASP A 131 -18.32 -12.81 19.65
N ILE A 132 -17.18 -13.50 19.73
CA ILE A 132 -17.10 -14.95 19.98
C ILE A 132 -17.73 -15.40 21.30
N SER A 133 -17.99 -14.48 22.24
CA SER A 133 -18.62 -14.79 23.54
C SER A 133 -20.14 -14.86 23.49
N LEU A 134 -20.77 -14.42 22.39
CA LEU A 134 -22.22 -14.35 22.25
C LEU A 134 -22.77 -15.52 21.42
N SER A 135 -24.02 -15.90 21.69
CA SER A 135 -24.73 -16.96 20.95
C SER A 135 -24.96 -16.63 19.48
N GLU A 136 -25.01 -15.35 19.14
CA GLU A 136 -25.24 -14.78 17.82
C GLU A 136 -23.95 -14.63 17.01
N TYR A 137 -22.81 -15.05 17.55
CA TYR A 137 -21.54 -15.03 16.87
C TYR A 137 -21.65 -15.72 15.51
N LYS A 138 -21.29 -14.97 14.45
CA LYS A 138 -21.15 -15.49 13.10
C LYS A 138 -19.68 -15.75 12.83
N SER A 139 -18.87 -14.70 12.74
CA SER A 139 -17.43 -14.76 12.50
C SER A 139 -16.84 -13.40 12.82
N ARG A 140 -15.63 -13.35 13.39
CA ARG A 140 -14.91 -12.09 13.58
C ARG A 140 -14.46 -11.42 12.28
N LEU A 141 -14.59 -12.12 11.14
CA LEU A 141 -14.36 -11.59 9.79
C LEU A 141 -15.65 -11.53 8.98
N TYR A 142 -16.81 -11.43 9.65
CA TYR A 142 -18.10 -11.38 8.96
C TYR A 142 -18.22 -10.14 8.07
N TYR A 143 -17.70 -8.99 8.50
CA TYR A 143 -17.67 -7.76 7.70
C TYR A 143 -16.39 -7.63 6.87
N ASN A 144 -15.89 -8.73 6.30
CA ASN A 144 -14.70 -8.73 5.46
C ASN A 144 -14.95 -9.49 4.15
N HIS A 145 -14.11 -9.24 3.16
CA HIS A 145 -14.03 -10.01 1.92
C HIS A 145 -12.58 -10.07 1.42
N GLN A 146 -12.30 -10.93 0.45
CA GLN A 146 -11.01 -10.98 -0.22
C GLN A 146 -10.97 -9.96 -1.37
N ARG A 147 -9.86 -9.23 -1.48
CA ARG A 147 -9.59 -8.36 -2.63
C ARG A 147 -8.14 -8.48 -3.07
N ASN A 148 -7.91 -8.81 -4.33
CA ASN A 148 -6.59 -8.72 -4.96
C ASN A 148 -6.59 -7.57 -5.96
N VAL A 149 -5.66 -6.64 -5.83
CA VAL A 149 -5.52 -5.51 -6.78
C VAL A 149 -4.23 -5.65 -7.55
N PHE A 150 -4.30 -5.63 -8.87
CA PHE A 150 -3.15 -5.41 -9.74
C PHE A 150 -3.27 -4.03 -10.38
N ARG A 151 -2.19 -3.25 -10.35
CA ARG A 151 -2.12 -1.93 -10.95
C ARG A 151 -0.86 -1.81 -11.80
N ALA A 152 -0.99 -1.20 -12.97
CA ALA A 152 0.12 -0.80 -13.80
C ALA A 152 -0.14 0.60 -14.35
N LYS A 153 0.79 1.51 -14.13
CA LYS A 153 0.68 2.92 -14.51
C LYS A 153 1.96 3.40 -15.19
N ALA A 154 1.80 4.21 -16.23
CA ALA A 154 2.88 4.94 -16.86
C ALA A 154 2.43 6.36 -17.22
N ASP A 155 3.12 7.36 -16.69
CA ASP A 155 2.94 8.78 -17.00
C ASP A 155 4.17 9.34 -17.70
N PHE A 156 3.91 10.19 -18.67
CA PHE A 156 4.88 10.94 -19.45
C PHE A 156 4.58 12.42 -19.32
N GLN A 157 5.59 13.22 -19.02
CA GLN A 157 5.46 14.67 -18.94
C GLN A 157 6.56 15.35 -19.74
N GLY A 158 6.24 16.41 -20.46
CA GLY A 158 7.21 17.11 -21.29
C GLY A 158 6.85 18.56 -21.54
N LYS A 159 7.82 19.30 -22.07
CA LYS A 159 7.59 20.68 -22.56
C LYS A 159 7.01 20.63 -23.97
N THR A 160 6.16 21.58 -24.30
CA THR A 160 5.78 21.84 -25.70
C THR A 160 6.76 22.81 -26.36
N GLY A 161 6.57 23.10 -27.65
CA GLY A 161 7.29 24.17 -28.34
C GLY A 161 6.83 25.58 -27.95
N VAL A 162 5.73 25.71 -27.20
CA VAL A 162 5.19 26.99 -26.73
C VAL A 162 5.72 27.29 -25.33
N ALA A 163 6.16 28.53 -25.12
CA ALA A 163 6.65 28.97 -23.81
C ALA A 163 5.57 28.76 -22.73
N ASN A 164 5.99 28.18 -21.61
CA ASN A 164 5.16 27.92 -20.42
C ASN A 164 4.00 26.94 -20.61
N LEU A 165 3.95 26.22 -21.73
CA LEU A 165 2.97 25.18 -21.96
C LEU A 165 3.65 23.81 -21.90
N ASN A 166 3.23 23.00 -20.93
CA ASN A 166 3.66 21.61 -20.76
C ASN A 166 2.53 20.65 -21.11
N TRP A 167 2.88 19.43 -21.45
CA TRP A 167 1.94 18.33 -21.67
C TRP A 167 2.21 17.21 -20.68
N ALA A 168 1.15 16.48 -20.34
CA ALA A 168 1.21 15.22 -19.62
C ALA A 168 0.28 14.21 -20.29
N ALA A 169 0.75 12.99 -20.46
CA ALA A 169 -0.03 11.87 -20.94
C ALA A 169 0.21 10.67 -20.03
N GLY A 170 -0.85 9.99 -19.61
CA GLY A 170 -0.76 8.87 -18.68
C GLY A 170 -1.72 7.76 -19.04
N TYR A 171 -1.31 6.53 -18.76
CA TYR A 171 -2.13 5.35 -18.80
C TYR A 171 -2.09 4.64 -17.44
N ASP A 172 -3.26 4.27 -16.93
CA ASP A 172 -3.43 3.55 -15.68
C ASP A 172 -4.37 2.36 -15.91
N PHE A 173 -3.86 1.17 -15.62
CA PHE A 173 -4.59 -0.08 -15.64
C PHE A 173 -4.77 -0.58 -14.22
N LEU A 174 -6.00 -0.90 -13.87
CA LEU A 174 -6.36 -1.44 -12.57
C LEU A 174 -7.23 -2.68 -12.76
N ASN A 175 -6.78 -3.82 -12.23
CA ASN A 175 -7.58 -5.04 -12.16
C ASN A 175 -7.86 -5.34 -10.69
N ILE A 176 -9.13 -5.30 -10.31
CA ILE A 176 -9.59 -5.63 -8.97
C ILE A 176 -10.29 -6.97 -9.06
N GLN A 177 -9.82 -7.94 -8.28
CA GLN A 177 -10.48 -9.23 -8.10
C GLN A 177 -11.05 -9.26 -6.70
N VAL A 178 -12.34 -9.55 -6.59
CA VAL A 178 -13.08 -9.63 -5.34
C VAL A 178 -13.53 -11.06 -5.13
N GLY A 179 -13.64 -11.50 -3.87
CA GLY A 179 -14.18 -12.81 -3.53
C GLY A 179 -14.45 -12.96 -2.04
N SER A 180 -14.95 -14.13 -1.66
CA SER A 180 -15.22 -14.49 -0.26
C SER A 180 -13.95 -14.51 0.58
N VAL A 181 -14.09 -14.33 1.89
CA VAL A 181 -12.99 -14.53 2.84
C VAL A 181 -12.48 -15.98 2.71
N PRO A 182 -11.17 -16.22 2.50
CA PRO A 182 -10.64 -17.56 2.30
C PRO A 182 -10.43 -18.24 3.67
N VAL A 183 -11.52 -18.55 4.37
CA VAL A 183 -11.55 -19.07 5.75
C VAL A 183 -10.63 -20.26 5.93
N GLU A 184 -10.66 -21.23 5.01
CA GLU A 184 -9.77 -22.41 5.08
C GLU A 184 -8.30 -22.03 5.09
N LYS A 185 -7.90 -21.05 4.26
CA LYS A 185 -6.53 -20.54 4.20
C LYS A 185 -6.18 -19.80 5.48
N LEU A 186 -7.11 -19.00 6.02
CA LEU A 186 -6.90 -18.23 7.24
C LEU A 186 -6.84 -19.12 8.49
N ASN A 187 -7.48 -20.28 8.48
CA ASN A 187 -7.44 -21.25 9.58
C ASN A 187 -6.19 -22.14 9.58
N LYS A 188 -5.37 -22.11 8.52
CA LYS A 188 -4.12 -22.90 8.48
C LYS A 188 -3.18 -22.49 9.61
N GLY A 189 -2.87 -23.44 10.48
CA GLY A 189 -1.99 -23.23 11.63
C GLY A 189 -2.64 -22.45 12.78
N SER A 190 -3.97 -22.30 12.79
CA SER A 190 -4.72 -21.74 13.92
C SER A 190 -5.12 -22.84 14.90
N ASP A 191 -5.08 -22.51 16.20
CA ASP A 191 -5.58 -23.38 17.26
C ASP A 191 -7.10 -23.55 17.17
N SER A 192 -7.63 -24.65 17.70
CA SER A 192 -9.06 -24.99 17.65
C SER A 192 -9.97 -23.90 18.24
N THR A 193 -9.49 -23.16 19.24
CA THR A 193 -10.22 -22.03 19.87
C THR A 193 -10.18 -20.74 19.06
N ASN A 194 -9.27 -20.63 18.09
CA ASN A 194 -9.04 -19.44 17.28
C ASN A 194 -9.47 -19.61 15.82
N MET A 195 -10.06 -20.76 15.47
CA MET A 195 -10.56 -21.04 14.14
C MET A 195 -11.76 -20.17 13.82
N LEU A 196 -11.73 -19.59 12.62
CA LEU A 196 -12.88 -18.95 12.01
C LEU A 196 -13.89 -20.03 11.60
N PRO A 197 -15.19 -19.87 11.92
CA PRO A 197 -16.20 -20.80 11.45
C PRO A 197 -16.33 -20.72 9.92
N LEU A 198 -16.71 -21.85 9.30
CA LEU A 198 -17.02 -21.92 7.87
C LEU A 198 -18.44 -21.37 7.63
N ASN A 199 -18.58 -20.05 7.70
CA ASN A 199 -19.81 -19.32 7.46
C ASN A 199 -19.66 -18.31 6.32
N THR A 200 -20.79 -17.74 5.88
CA THR A 200 -20.80 -16.64 4.92
C THR A 200 -20.38 -15.34 5.58
N SER A 201 -19.69 -14.48 4.82
CA SER A 201 -19.47 -13.07 5.14
C SER A 201 -20.67 -12.22 4.70
N LEU A 202 -20.71 -10.95 5.12
CA LEU A 202 -21.67 -9.98 4.62
C LEU A 202 -21.60 -9.84 3.10
N TYR A 203 -20.40 -9.92 2.52
CA TYR A 203 -20.19 -9.90 1.08
C TYR A 203 -20.91 -11.07 0.40
N ASP A 204 -20.73 -12.28 0.93
CA ASP A 204 -21.36 -13.49 0.40
C ASP A 204 -22.89 -13.42 0.53
N ASP A 205 -23.38 -12.87 1.65
CA ASP A 205 -24.80 -12.63 1.87
C ASP A 205 -25.36 -11.62 0.85
N TYR A 206 -24.62 -10.55 0.52
CA TYR A 206 -25.02 -9.55 -0.48
C TYR A 206 -25.08 -10.12 -1.90
N VAL A 207 -24.13 -10.98 -2.26
CA VAL A 207 -24.17 -11.75 -3.53
C VAL A 207 -25.40 -12.65 -3.54
N LYS A 208 -25.63 -13.42 -2.47
CA LYS A 208 -26.77 -14.32 -2.34
C LYS A 208 -28.12 -13.59 -2.39
N TRP A 209 -28.21 -12.39 -1.81
CA TRP A 209 -29.41 -11.56 -1.83
C TRP A 209 -29.62 -10.83 -3.17
N GLY A 210 -28.68 -10.91 -4.10
CA GLY A 210 -28.74 -10.21 -5.38
C GLY A 210 -28.52 -8.71 -5.28
N VAL A 211 -27.95 -8.22 -4.18
CA VAL A 211 -27.53 -6.82 -4.03
C VAL A 211 -26.27 -6.57 -4.84
N ILE A 212 -25.34 -7.53 -4.84
CA ILE A 212 -24.20 -7.58 -5.75
C ILE A 212 -24.59 -8.51 -6.89
N ARG A 213 -24.50 -8.02 -8.13
CA ARG A 213 -24.86 -8.82 -9.30
C ARG A 213 -23.77 -9.85 -9.61
N PRO A 214 -24.11 -11.01 -10.20
CA PRO A 214 -23.12 -12.02 -10.58
C PRO A 214 -21.99 -11.48 -11.49
N GLU A 215 -22.27 -10.47 -12.31
CA GLU A 215 -21.25 -9.85 -13.18
C GLU A 215 -20.26 -8.97 -12.41
N GLU A 216 -20.59 -8.55 -11.19
CA GLU A 216 -19.79 -7.64 -10.35
C GLU A 216 -19.05 -8.39 -9.24
N GLU A 217 -19.46 -9.61 -8.90
CA GLU A 217 -18.95 -10.37 -7.75
C GLU A 217 -17.48 -10.78 -7.88
N SER A 218 -16.93 -10.80 -9.09
CA SER A 218 -15.52 -11.14 -9.32
C SER A 218 -14.63 -9.91 -9.43
N GLY A 219 -15.20 -8.71 -9.27
CA GLY A 219 -14.52 -7.43 -9.49
C GLY A 219 -14.51 -7.03 -10.97
N GLY A 220 -13.44 -6.37 -11.41
CA GLY A 220 -13.39 -5.84 -12.78
C GLY A 220 -12.09 -5.12 -13.12
N GLN A 221 -12.00 -4.73 -14.38
CA GLN A 221 -10.86 -4.02 -14.96
C GLN A 221 -11.24 -2.59 -15.29
N LEU A 222 -10.33 -1.66 -15.01
CA LEU A 222 -10.43 -0.25 -15.32
C LEU A 222 -9.21 0.17 -16.14
N HIS A 223 -9.49 0.88 -17.22
CA HIS A 223 -8.50 1.43 -18.13
C HIS A 223 -8.71 2.93 -18.19
N ASN A 224 -7.77 3.69 -17.63
CA ASN A 224 -7.82 5.14 -17.62
C ASN A 224 -6.70 5.69 -18.47
N MET A 225 -7.05 6.60 -19.39
CA MET A 225 -6.10 7.37 -20.17
C MET A 225 -6.35 8.85 -19.90
N VAL A 226 -5.29 9.58 -19.56
CA VAL A 226 -5.36 11.01 -19.30
C VAL A 226 -4.38 11.72 -20.22
N VAL A 227 -4.85 12.75 -20.91
CA VAL A 227 -4.01 13.71 -21.63
C VAL A 227 -4.38 15.09 -21.13
N SER A 228 -3.39 15.84 -20.65
CA SER A 228 -3.61 17.18 -20.16
C SER A 228 -2.52 18.14 -20.62
N GLN A 229 -2.90 19.41 -20.73
CA GLN A 229 -1.98 20.51 -20.96
C GLN A 229 -1.98 21.37 -19.71
N LYS A 230 -0.79 21.74 -19.24
CA LYS A 230 -0.61 22.58 -18.06
C LYS A 230 0.08 23.87 -18.47
N VAL A 231 -0.61 24.99 -18.29
CA VAL A 231 -0.01 26.33 -18.39
C VAL A 231 0.67 26.62 -17.07
N CYS A 232 1.99 26.80 -17.07
CA CYS A 232 2.69 27.33 -15.92
C CYS A 232 2.57 28.85 -15.96
N MET A 233 1.71 29.44 -15.13
CA MET A 233 1.81 30.87 -14.83
C MET A 233 3.07 31.09 -13.97
N PHE A 234 3.82 32.14 -14.31
CA PHE A 234 5.02 32.56 -13.58
C PHE A 234 4.67 33.06 -12.17
#